data_AF-A0A2V7YC69-F1
#
_entry.id   AF-A0A2V7YC69-F1
#
_cell.length_a   1.000
_cell.length_b   1.000
_cell.length_c   1.000
_cell.angle_alpha   90.00
_cell.angle_beta   90.00
_cell.angle_gamma   90.00
#
_symmetry.space_group_name_H-M   'P 1'
#
loop_
_entity.id
_entity.type
_entity.pdbx_description
1 polymer ?
#
loop_
_entity_poly.entity_id
_entity_poly.type
_entity_poly.pdbx_seq_one_letter_code
_entity_poly.pdbx_strand_id
1 'polypeptide(L)'
;RKPPAGAELSLRNLFETYREVSRKNLLEAYHDAIAARDECLTLFNLGHLSLENRGLAEDLYWATCQKILRIVRTLPQVPEELEGLERQLADTYFCNFSVFQSVPDSWAIDQLFPVVPIHRLDEEPVSRAVLADITCDSDGKIDHFIDRRDVKDVLELHDFHPGEPYYLGVFLVGAYQEILGDLHNLFGDTNTVHVALDPDEDYTIEGVVSGDTVSDVLRYVRYNRDDLVARVRRSAETALRAKRITLEESRMLLRRYEEGLSGYTYLEQD
;
A
#
# COMPACT_ATOMS: atom_id res chain seq x y z
N ARG A 1 -5.15 17.30 19.61
CA ARG A 1 -5.81 18.56 20.08
C ARG A 1 -6.20 18.39 21.56
N LYS A 2 -6.43 19.45 22.34
CA LYS A 2 -6.91 19.30 23.73
C LYS A 2 -8.38 18.85 23.72
N PRO A 3 -8.79 17.84 24.52
CA PRO A 3 -10.19 17.46 24.64
C PRO A 3 -11.08 18.61 25.14
N PRO A 4 -12.36 18.68 24.70
CA PRO A 4 -13.30 19.69 25.16
C PRO A 4 -13.57 19.60 26.67
N ALA A 5 -13.96 20.73 27.27
CA ALA A 5 -14.36 20.82 28.68
C ALA A 5 -15.72 20.11 28.87
N GLY A 6 -15.67 18.80 29.11
CA GLY A 6 -16.84 17.92 29.10
C GLY A 6 -16.60 16.57 28.42
N ALA A 7 -15.43 16.37 27.80
CA ALA A 7 -15.02 15.09 27.25
C ALA A 7 -15.12 13.96 28.29
N GLU A 8 -15.42 12.75 27.83
CA GLU A 8 -15.38 11.52 28.62
C GLU A 8 -14.03 11.34 29.31
N LEU A 9 -14.05 10.67 30.46
CA LEU A 9 -12.86 10.48 31.29
C LEU A 9 -11.73 9.79 30.51
N SER A 10 -12.04 8.73 29.77
CA SER A 10 -11.08 7.97 28.96
C SER A 10 -10.36 8.85 27.94
N LEU A 11 -11.06 9.80 27.32
CA LEU A 11 -10.47 10.74 26.37
C LEU A 11 -9.55 11.76 27.05
N ARG A 12 -9.85 12.16 28.28
CA ARG A 12 -8.96 13.01 29.09
C ARG A 12 -7.72 12.23 29.53
N ASN A 13 -7.90 10.98 29.95
CA ASN A 13 -6.81 10.08 30.33
C ASN A 13 -5.84 9.91 29.15
N LEU A 14 -6.32 9.63 27.94
CA LEU A 14 -5.47 9.59 26.72
C LEU A 14 -4.65 10.87 26.53
N PHE A 15 -5.26 12.03 26.74
CA PHE A 15 -4.56 13.32 26.61
C PHE A 15 -3.52 13.53 27.71
N GLU A 16 -3.79 13.09 28.94
CA GLU A 16 -2.85 13.14 30.07
C GLU A 16 -1.67 12.18 29.84
N THR A 17 -1.94 10.93 29.49
CA THR A 17 -0.91 9.94 29.11
C THR A 17 -0.01 10.47 27.99
N TYR A 18 -0.58 11.08 26.94
CA TYR A 18 0.18 11.71 25.87
C TYR A 18 1.13 12.82 26.37
N ARG A 19 0.72 13.58 27.39
CA ARG A 19 1.51 14.70 27.95
C ARG A 19 2.61 14.22 28.90
N GLU A 20 2.34 13.17 29.66
CA GLU A 20 3.18 12.72 30.77
C GLU A 20 4.10 11.54 30.42
N VAL A 21 3.95 10.97 29.20
CA VAL A 21 4.83 9.90 28.72
C VAL A 21 6.30 10.30 28.81
N SER A 22 7.09 9.42 29.42
CA SER A 22 8.51 9.62 29.68
C SER A 22 9.22 8.27 29.66
N ARG A 23 10.56 8.29 29.68
CA ARG A 23 11.38 7.07 29.73
C ARG A 23 11.10 6.19 30.98
N LYS A 24 10.59 6.76 32.07
CA LYS A 24 10.37 6.04 33.34
C LYS A 24 9.06 5.27 33.39
N ASN A 25 8.06 5.69 32.63
CA ASN A 25 6.69 5.16 32.65
C ASN A 25 6.25 4.67 31.26
N LEU A 26 7.18 4.25 30.38
CA LEU A 26 6.85 3.88 28.99
C LEU A 26 5.81 2.76 28.90
N LEU A 27 6.02 1.66 29.62
CA LEU A 27 5.15 0.49 29.58
C LEU A 27 3.77 0.81 30.19
N GLU A 28 3.76 1.50 31.32
CA GLU A 28 2.53 1.98 31.96
C GLU A 28 1.75 2.90 31.01
N ALA A 29 2.41 3.91 30.43
CA ALA A 29 1.79 4.82 29.48
C ALA A 29 1.27 4.10 28.22
N TYR A 30 1.97 3.07 27.74
CA TYR A 30 1.50 2.27 26.60
C TYR A 30 0.22 1.50 26.95
N HIS A 31 0.21 0.80 28.10
CA HIS A 31 -0.96 0.05 28.56
C HIS A 31 -2.15 0.96 28.89
N ASP A 32 -1.91 2.10 29.54
CA ASP A 32 -2.93 3.10 29.83
C ASP A 32 -3.54 3.65 28.53
N ALA A 33 -2.70 3.93 27.53
CA ALA A 33 -3.17 4.40 26.23
C ALA A 33 -4.03 3.34 25.51
N ILE A 34 -3.65 2.06 25.56
CA ILE A 34 -4.46 0.95 25.02
C ILE A 34 -5.81 0.88 25.73
N ALA A 35 -5.79 0.83 27.07
CA ALA A 35 -7.01 0.70 27.87
C ALA A 35 -7.98 1.86 27.62
N ALA A 36 -7.46 3.10 27.61
CA ALA A 36 -8.27 4.28 27.38
C ALA A 36 -8.81 4.38 25.94
N ARG A 37 -8.04 3.93 24.94
CA ARG A 37 -8.52 3.79 23.55
C ARG A 37 -9.68 2.80 23.47
N ASP A 38 -9.54 1.63 24.09
CA ASP A 38 -10.56 0.57 24.04
C ASP A 38 -11.84 0.95 24.77
N GLU A 39 -11.72 1.69 25.86
CA GLU A 39 -12.87 2.28 26.54
C GLU A 39 -13.56 3.31 25.64
N CYS A 40 -12.82 4.21 24.99
CA CYS A 40 -13.39 5.14 24.00
C CYS A 40 -14.11 4.42 22.86
N LEU A 41 -13.53 3.33 22.32
CA LEU A 41 -14.15 2.55 21.25
C LEU A 41 -15.43 1.86 21.73
N THR A 42 -15.42 1.33 22.95
CA THR A 42 -16.60 0.74 23.60
C THR A 42 -17.71 1.78 23.77
N LEU A 43 -17.39 2.96 24.29
CA LEU A 43 -18.34 4.06 24.45
C LEU A 43 -18.92 4.52 23.10
N PHE A 44 -18.10 4.58 22.04
CA PHE A 44 -18.58 4.87 20.69
C PHE A 44 -19.57 3.81 20.19
N ASN A 45 -19.25 2.53 20.33
CA ASN A 45 -20.11 1.42 19.90
C ASN A 45 -21.45 1.39 20.66
N LEU A 46 -21.47 1.85 21.91
CA LEU A 46 -22.67 1.98 22.73
C LEU A 46 -23.46 3.30 22.47
N GLY A 47 -22.95 4.18 21.63
CA GLY A 47 -23.58 5.47 21.29
C GLY A 47 -23.35 6.58 22.32
N HIS A 48 -22.39 6.40 23.24
CA HIS A 48 -22.01 7.38 24.27
C HIS A 48 -20.87 8.32 23.84
N LEU A 49 -20.19 8.02 22.74
CA LEU A 49 -19.11 8.85 22.20
C LEU A 49 -19.45 9.31 20.77
N SER A 50 -19.23 10.58 20.45
CA SER A 50 -19.40 11.09 19.08
C SER A 50 -18.26 10.65 18.17
N LEU A 51 -18.47 10.72 16.85
CA LEU A 51 -17.44 10.41 15.87
C LEU A 51 -16.22 11.34 15.98
N GLU A 52 -16.44 12.63 16.29
CA GLU A 52 -15.36 13.59 16.50
C GLU A 52 -14.50 13.26 17.71
N ASN A 53 -15.14 12.82 18.82
CA ASN A 53 -14.41 12.41 20.02
C ASN A 53 -13.70 11.07 19.81
N ARG A 54 -14.27 10.15 19.01
CA ARG A 54 -13.59 8.92 18.58
C ARG A 54 -12.34 9.25 17.75
N GLY A 55 -12.47 10.11 16.75
CA GLY A 55 -11.33 10.55 15.93
C GLY A 55 -10.24 11.21 16.78
N LEU A 56 -10.62 12.04 17.76
CA LEU A 56 -9.64 12.62 18.69
C LEU A 56 -8.98 11.57 19.59
N ALA A 57 -9.70 10.53 20.02
CA ALA A 57 -9.13 9.43 20.80
C ALA A 57 -8.09 8.66 19.99
N GLU A 58 -8.41 8.32 18.73
CA GLU A 58 -7.50 7.64 17.79
C GLU A 58 -6.26 8.52 17.52
N ASP A 59 -6.42 9.82 17.24
CA ASP A 59 -5.31 10.76 17.07
C ASP A 59 -4.38 10.80 18.28
N LEU A 60 -4.94 10.86 19.50
CA LEU A 60 -4.16 10.93 20.74
C LEU A 60 -3.43 9.61 21.04
N TYR A 61 -4.09 8.47 20.79
CA TYR A 61 -3.48 7.16 20.91
C TYR A 61 -2.25 7.05 20.00
N TRP A 62 -2.41 7.31 18.70
CA TRP A 62 -1.30 7.22 17.75
C TRP A 62 -0.18 8.23 18.03
N ALA A 63 -0.53 9.45 18.42
CA ALA A 63 0.47 10.45 18.83
C ALA A 63 1.24 10.02 20.09
N THR A 64 0.61 9.28 21.01
CA THR A 64 1.27 8.69 22.18
C THR A 64 2.20 7.56 21.77
N CYS A 65 1.74 6.63 20.94
CA CYS A 65 2.54 5.57 20.36
C CYS A 65 3.80 6.11 19.65
N GLN A 66 3.68 7.16 18.84
CA GLN A 66 4.82 7.80 18.19
C GLN A 66 5.85 8.38 19.18
N LYS A 67 5.39 8.99 20.29
CA LYS A 67 6.29 9.46 21.35
C LYS A 67 7.00 8.30 22.04
N ILE A 68 6.27 7.21 22.32
CA ILE A 68 6.83 6.00 22.92
C ILE A 68 7.90 5.42 21.99
N LEU A 69 7.60 5.25 20.69
CA LEU A 69 8.53 4.71 19.71
C LEU A 69 9.83 5.53 19.63
N ARG A 70 9.76 6.86 19.65
CA ARG A 70 10.96 7.73 19.69
C ARG A 70 11.86 7.44 20.89
N ILE A 71 11.28 7.14 22.05
CA ILE A 71 12.05 6.81 23.25
C ILE A 71 12.58 5.37 23.15
N VAL A 72 11.76 4.43 22.69
CA VAL A 72 12.12 3.00 22.50
C VAL A 72 13.35 2.86 21.61
N ARG A 73 13.43 3.59 20.49
CA ARG A 73 14.60 3.60 19.59
C ARG A 73 15.91 4.05 20.25
N THR A 74 15.86 4.71 21.42
CA THR A 74 17.05 5.11 22.19
C THR A 74 17.45 4.09 23.27
N LEU A 75 16.65 3.05 23.47
CA LEU A 75 16.92 2.03 24.49
C LEU A 75 17.92 1.01 23.95
N PRO A 76 18.81 0.48 24.81
CA PRO A 76 19.75 -0.58 24.41
C PRO A 76 19.04 -1.90 24.10
N GLN A 77 17.85 -2.12 24.67
CA GLN A 77 17.00 -3.28 24.46
C GLN A 77 15.55 -2.81 24.48
N VAL A 78 14.77 -3.27 23.51
CA VAL A 78 13.33 -3.01 23.40
C VAL A 78 12.60 -3.98 24.34
N PRO A 79 11.65 -3.51 25.18
CA PRO A 79 10.77 -4.39 25.94
C PRO A 79 9.89 -5.25 25.01
N GLU A 80 9.62 -6.49 25.39
CA GLU A 80 8.82 -7.46 24.60
C GLU A 80 7.46 -6.89 24.19
N GLU A 81 6.78 -6.17 25.10
CA GLU A 81 5.47 -5.56 24.86
C GLU A 81 5.49 -4.44 23.80
N LEU A 82 6.67 -3.92 23.46
CA LEU A 82 6.86 -2.83 22.51
C LEU A 82 7.55 -3.27 21.21
N GLU A 83 7.89 -4.56 21.05
CA GLU A 83 8.57 -5.07 19.85
C GLU A 83 7.72 -4.84 18.58
N GLY A 84 6.41 -5.04 18.65
CA GLY A 84 5.48 -4.81 17.53
C GLY A 84 5.13 -3.36 17.25
N LEU A 85 5.57 -2.40 18.08
CA LEU A 85 5.15 -0.99 17.98
C LEU A 85 5.65 -0.33 16.69
N GLU A 86 6.84 -0.71 16.21
CA GLU A 86 7.39 -0.14 14.99
C GLU A 86 6.60 -0.56 13.75
N ARG A 87 6.20 -1.84 13.66
CA ARG A 87 5.30 -2.35 12.63
C ARG A 87 3.92 -1.67 12.66
N GLN A 88 3.36 -1.46 13.85
CA GLN A 88 2.07 -0.78 14.02
C GLN A 88 2.07 0.69 13.53
N LEU A 89 3.23 1.35 13.60
CA LEU A 89 3.43 2.73 13.20
C LEU A 89 4.08 2.87 11.82
N ALA A 90 4.31 1.76 11.12
CA ALA A 90 4.93 1.76 9.81
C ALA A 90 4.04 2.45 8.80
N ASP A 91 4.67 3.19 7.89
CA ASP A 91 4.00 3.73 6.71
C ASP A 91 3.61 2.59 5.77
N THR A 92 2.53 2.77 5.01
CA THR A 92 2.16 1.84 3.93
C THR A 92 2.54 2.46 2.60
N TYR A 93 3.52 1.86 1.91
CA TYR A 93 3.91 2.27 0.57
C TYR A 93 3.14 1.42 -0.46
N PHE A 94 2.22 2.06 -1.18
CA PHE A 94 1.48 1.42 -2.27
C PHE A 94 2.35 1.35 -3.52
N CYS A 95 2.65 0.14 -3.93
CA CYS A 95 3.50 -0.18 -5.06
C CYS A 95 2.63 -0.57 -6.25
N ASN A 96 2.91 -0.02 -7.44
CA ASN A 96 2.16 -0.30 -8.67
C ASN A 96 2.56 -1.67 -9.27
N PHE A 97 2.18 -2.75 -8.58
CA PHE A 97 2.37 -4.13 -8.99
C PHE A 97 1.28 -5.02 -8.36
N SER A 98 1.34 -6.33 -8.57
CA SER A 98 0.50 -7.32 -7.89
C SER A 98 1.40 -8.39 -7.26
N VAL A 99 1.26 -8.61 -5.96
CA VAL A 99 1.98 -9.66 -5.22
C VAL A 99 1.64 -11.02 -5.80
N PHE A 100 0.37 -11.28 -6.06
CA PHE A 100 -0.12 -12.56 -6.59
C PHE A 100 0.39 -12.86 -8.01
N GLN A 101 0.65 -11.83 -8.81
CA GLN A 101 1.19 -11.99 -10.17
C GLN A 101 2.72 -12.09 -10.18
N SER A 102 3.42 -11.28 -9.39
CA SER A 102 4.88 -11.08 -9.55
C SER A 102 5.72 -11.79 -8.50
N VAL A 103 5.17 -12.03 -7.30
CA VAL A 103 5.87 -12.66 -6.17
C VAL A 103 4.93 -13.60 -5.38
N PRO A 104 4.26 -14.57 -6.07
CA PRO A 104 3.25 -15.42 -5.45
C PRO A 104 3.75 -16.21 -4.25
N ASP A 105 5.04 -16.61 -4.21
CA ASP A 105 5.59 -17.35 -3.08
C ASP A 105 5.69 -16.50 -1.81
N SER A 106 5.76 -15.16 -1.93
CA SER A 106 5.72 -14.25 -0.78
C SER A 106 4.38 -14.36 -0.05
N TRP A 107 3.30 -14.59 -0.80
CA TRP A 107 1.97 -14.78 -0.26
C TRP A 107 1.70 -16.24 0.14
N ALA A 108 2.11 -17.20 -0.67
CA ALA A 108 1.73 -18.59 -0.50
C ALA A 108 2.51 -19.33 0.61
N ILE A 109 3.78 -18.99 0.80
CA ILE A 109 4.71 -19.73 1.68
C ILE A 109 5.64 -18.83 2.50
N ASP A 110 5.31 -17.55 2.64
CA ASP A 110 6.10 -16.55 3.36
C ASP A 110 7.56 -16.44 2.86
N GLN A 111 7.79 -16.67 1.56
CA GLN A 111 9.12 -16.57 0.96
C GLN A 111 9.63 -15.12 1.03
N LEU A 112 10.84 -14.94 1.57
CA LEU A 112 11.46 -13.63 1.68
C LEU A 112 12.22 -13.28 0.40
N PHE A 113 11.93 -12.10 -0.15
CA PHE A 113 12.66 -11.52 -1.27
C PHE A 113 13.44 -10.28 -0.81
N PRO A 114 14.69 -10.07 -1.27
CA PRO A 114 15.37 -8.80 -1.06
C PRO A 114 14.63 -7.70 -1.82
N VAL A 115 14.17 -6.68 -1.10
CA VAL A 115 13.55 -5.48 -1.66
C VAL A 115 14.37 -4.27 -1.28
N VAL A 116 14.78 -3.46 -2.27
CA VAL A 116 15.54 -2.23 -2.04
C VAL A 116 15.11 -1.12 -2.99
N PRO A 117 15.21 0.16 -2.60
CA PRO A 117 15.21 1.27 -3.56
C PRO A 117 16.32 1.07 -4.59
N ILE A 118 16.05 1.39 -5.86
CA ILE A 118 17.05 1.30 -6.94
C ILE A 118 17.64 2.67 -7.33
N HIS A 119 17.38 3.68 -6.52
CA HIS A 119 17.85 5.05 -6.67
C HIS A 119 17.89 5.73 -5.28
N ARG A 120 18.49 6.92 -5.18
CA ARG A 120 18.72 7.67 -3.93
C ARG A 120 19.58 6.90 -2.90
N LEU A 121 20.44 6.00 -3.38
CA LEU A 121 21.24 5.11 -2.53
C LEU A 121 22.31 5.82 -1.68
N ASP A 122 22.55 7.11 -1.95
CA ASP A 122 23.42 8.01 -1.20
C ASP A 122 22.68 8.79 -0.08
N GLU A 123 21.36 8.65 0.01
CA GLU A 123 20.53 9.23 1.06
C GLU A 123 20.26 8.20 2.18
N GLU A 124 20.17 8.67 3.43
CA GLU A 124 19.83 7.79 4.55
C GLU A 124 18.31 7.53 4.59
N PRO A 125 17.83 6.27 4.65
CA PRO A 125 16.41 5.97 4.73
C PRO A 125 15.84 6.27 6.12
N VAL A 126 14.95 7.27 6.18
CA VAL A 126 14.37 7.79 7.44
C VAL A 126 12.98 7.22 7.76
N SER A 127 12.28 6.66 6.77
CA SER A 127 10.95 6.07 6.95
C SER A 127 11.06 4.57 7.29
N ARG A 128 10.01 4.03 7.92
CA ARG A 128 9.85 2.58 8.17
C ARG A 128 8.51 2.18 7.60
N ALA A 129 8.53 1.21 6.69
CA ALA A 129 7.37 0.94 5.86
C ALA A 129 7.09 -0.55 5.69
N VAL A 130 5.82 -0.87 5.47
CA VAL A 130 5.40 -2.09 4.79
C VAL A 130 5.01 -1.75 3.36
N LEU A 131 5.12 -2.74 2.47
CA LEU A 131 4.74 -2.56 1.07
C LEU A 131 3.36 -3.17 0.86
N ALA A 132 2.44 -2.41 0.29
CA ALA A 132 1.18 -2.93 -0.21
C ALA A 132 1.20 -2.87 -1.73
N ASP A 133 0.55 -3.82 -2.38
CA ASP A 133 0.28 -3.75 -3.80
C ASP A 133 -1.00 -2.94 -4.08
N ILE A 134 -1.43 -2.88 -5.34
CA ILE A 134 -2.64 -2.14 -5.74
C ILE A 134 -3.88 -3.03 -5.88
N THR A 135 -3.82 -4.27 -5.41
CA THR A 135 -4.99 -5.14 -5.35
C THR A 135 -5.94 -4.68 -4.25
N CYS A 136 -7.16 -5.21 -4.26
CA CYS A 136 -8.15 -4.93 -3.22
C CYS A 136 -8.10 -5.97 -2.08
N ASP A 137 -7.17 -6.91 -2.15
CA ASP A 137 -6.98 -7.95 -1.15
C ASP A 137 -5.99 -7.48 -0.08
N SER A 138 -6.34 -7.69 1.19
CA SER A 138 -5.46 -7.34 2.31
C SER A 138 -4.19 -8.19 2.37
N ASP A 139 -4.19 -9.33 1.69
CA ASP A 139 -3.02 -10.21 1.55
C ASP A 139 -2.04 -9.72 0.48
N GLY A 140 -2.44 -8.73 -0.34
CA GLY A 140 -1.60 -8.05 -1.34
C GLY A 140 -0.55 -7.13 -0.69
N LYS A 141 0.34 -7.68 0.13
CA LYS A 141 1.37 -6.93 0.86
C LYS A 141 2.63 -7.76 1.10
N ILE A 142 3.74 -7.04 1.32
CA ILE A 142 5.00 -7.57 1.82
C ILE A 142 5.27 -6.84 3.14
N ASP A 143 5.17 -7.57 4.24
CA ASP A 143 5.34 -7.04 5.60
C ASP A 143 6.37 -7.82 6.43
N HIS A 144 7.17 -8.67 5.77
CA HIS A 144 8.32 -9.37 6.33
C HIS A 144 9.50 -9.21 5.37
N PHE A 145 10.66 -8.83 5.91
CA PHE A 145 11.85 -8.49 5.15
C PHE A 145 13.10 -9.14 5.74
N ILE A 146 14.13 -9.27 4.91
CA ILE A 146 15.42 -9.84 5.31
C ILE A 146 16.16 -8.88 6.25
N ASP A 147 16.63 -9.37 7.40
CA ASP A 147 17.59 -8.69 8.27
C ASP A 147 18.86 -9.55 8.49
N ARG A 148 19.90 -8.96 9.08
CA ARG A 148 21.21 -9.59 9.32
C ARG A 148 21.17 -10.78 10.27
N ARG A 149 20.20 -10.81 11.18
CA ARG A 149 20.11 -11.83 12.23
C ARG A 149 18.81 -12.62 12.18
N ASP A 150 17.74 -12.00 11.72
CA ASP A 150 16.41 -12.59 11.68
C ASP A 150 15.57 -11.95 10.56
N VAL A 151 14.26 -12.14 10.59
CA VAL A 151 13.26 -11.42 9.79
C VAL A 151 12.88 -10.13 10.50
N LYS A 152 12.76 -9.03 9.76
CA LYS A 152 12.22 -7.76 10.27
C LYS A 152 10.84 -7.47 9.68
N ASP A 153 10.00 -6.78 10.43
CA ASP A 153 8.62 -6.48 10.05
C ASP A 153 8.44 -5.17 9.25
N VAL A 154 9.53 -4.44 9.00
CA VAL A 154 9.51 -3.16 8.30
C VAL A 154 10.72 -3.01 7.40
N LEU A 155 10.57 -2.24 6.32
CA LEU A 155 11.62 -1.87 5.39
C LEU A 155 12.03 -0.41 5.61
N GLU A 156 13.33 -0.16 5.64
CA GLU A 156 13.88 1.19 5.65
C GLU A 156 13.81 1.81 4.25
N LEU A 157 13.06 2.90 4.13
CA LEU A 157 12.87 3.63 2.88
C LEU A 157 13.17 5.12 3.07
N HIS A 158 13.47 5.80 1.97
CA HIS A 158 13.53 7.26 1.93
C HIS A 158 12.12 7.84 2.03
N ASP A 159 12.01 9.10 2.47
CA ASP A 159 10.73 9.79 2.47
C ASP A 159 10.14 9.86 1.05
N PHE A 160 8.85 9.57 0.95
CA PHE A 160 8.08 9.69 -0.27
C PHE A 160 7.78 11.15 -0.59
N HIS A 161 8.13 11.59 -1.80
CA HIS A 161 7.85 12.94 -2.28
C HIS A 161 6.79 12.89 -3.40
N PRO A 162 5.58 13.45 -3.19
CA PRO A 162 4.55 13.44 -4.21
C PRO A 162 5.01 14.11 -5.51
N GLY A 163 4.80 13.42 -6.64
CA GLY A 163 5.21 13.88 -7.97
C GLY A 163 6.66 13.52 -8.35
N GLU A 164 7.43 12.93 -7.45
CA GLU A 164 8.74 12.38 -7.77
C GLU A 164 8.66 10.85 -7.93
N PRO A 165 9.33 10.28 -8.94
CA PRO A 165 9.35 8.84 -9.10
C PRO A 165 10.08 8.19 -7.93
N TYR A 166 9.51 7.10 -7.41
CA TYR A 166 10.13 6.28 -6.37
C TYR A 166 10.07 4.80 -6.77
N TYR A 167 11.23 4.23 -7.10
CA TYR A 167 11.34 2.88 -7.67
C TYR A 167 11.96 1.91 -6.67
N LEU A 168 11.30 0.76 -6.54
CA LEU A 168 11.77 -0.37 -5.77
C LEU A 168 12.13 -1.52 -6.72
N GLY A 169 13.19 -2.25 -6.38
CA GLY A 169 13.55 -3.50 -7.01
C GLY A 169 13.29 -4.66 -6.06
N VAL A 170 12.63 -5.70 -6.57
CA VAL A 170 12.49 -6.98 -5.88
C VAL A 170 13.41 -7.98 -6.57
N PHE A 171 14.34 -8.55 -5.81
CA PHE A 171 15.41 -9.37 -6.34
C PHE A 171 15.17 -10.85 -6.04
N LEU A 172 15.90 -11.72 -6.74
CA LEU A 172 15.83 -13.18 -6.58
C LEU A 172 14.46 -13.78 -6.96
N VAL A 173 13.71 -13.11 -7.83
CA VAL A 173 12.39 -13.56 -8.34
C VAL A 173 12.47 -14.47 -9.57
N GLY A 174 13.67 -14.84 -10.04
CA GLY A 174 13.86 -15.56 -11.30
C GLY A 174 13.49 -17.06 -11.29
N ALA A 175 13.09 -17.62 -10.15
CA ALA A 175 12.67 -19.01 -10.04
C ALA A 175 11.21 -19.09 -9.54
N TYR A 176 10.41 -19.92 -10.20
CA TYR A 176 8.98 -20.17 -9.93
C TYR A 176 8.02 -18.99 -10.13
N GLN A 177 8.42 -17.75 -9.82
CA GLN A 177 7.49 -16.62 -9.70
C GLN A 177 6.70 -16.34 -10.98
N GLU A 178 7.40 -16.30 -12.13
CA GLU A 178 6.77 -15.97 -13.43
C GLU A 178 5.67 -16.96 -13.82
N ILE A 179 5.85 -18.26 -13.56
CA ILE A 179 4.89 -19.30 -13.99
C ILE A 179 3.79 -19.58 -12.96
N LEU A 180 4.02 -19.22 -11.70
CA LEU A 180 3.05 -19.39 -10.61
C LEU A 180 2.12 -18.18 -10.44
N GLY A 181 2.44 -17.05 -11.08
CA GLY A 181 1.64 -15.83 -11.01
C GLY A 181 0.19 -16.05 -11.45
N ASP A 182 -0.74 -15.38 -10.78
CA ASP A 182 -2.16 -15.39 -11.12
C ASP A 182 -2.70 -14.01 -11.53
N LEU A 183 -3.88 -14.03 -12.13
CA LEU A 183 -4.59 -12.84 -12.60
C LEU A 183 -5.49 -12.23 -11.52
N HIS A 184 -5.04 -12.16 -10.26
CA HIS A 184 -5.82 -11.56 -9.18
C HIS A 184 -6.20 -10.12 -9.54
N ASN A 185 -7.49 -9.76 -9.35
CA ASN A 185 -8.06 -8.49 -9.81
C ASN A 185 -7.91 -8.18 -11.31
N LEU A 186 -7.62 -9.20 -12.13
CA LEU A 186 -7.34 -9.04 -13.56
C LEU A 186 -6.10 -8.18 -13.86
N PHE A 187 -5.17 -8.07 -12.90
CA PHE A 187 -3.81 -7.63 -13.22
C PHE A 187 -3.11 -8.74 -13.97
N GLY A 188 -2.63 -8.44 -15.18
CA GLY A 188 -2.00 -9.43 -16.04
C GLY A 188 -0.47 -9.44 -15.95
N ASP A 189 0.12 -10.17 -16.89
CA ASP A 189 1.57 -10.30 -16.98
C ASP A 189 2.25 -8.93 -17.09
N THR A 190 3.42 -8.79 -16.47
CA THR A 190 4.18 -7.55 -16.49
C THR A 190 5.05 -7.43 -17.74
N ASN A 191 5.50 -6.21 -18.08
CA ASN A 191 6.51 -6.04 -19.12
C ASN A 191 7.83 -6.71 -18.71
N THR A 192 8.39 -7.55 -19.57
CA THR A 192 9.69 -8.21 -19.36
C THR A 192 10.70 -7.69 -20.37
N VAL A 193 11.92 -7.40 -19.91
CA VAL A 193 13.01 -6.90 -20.76
C VAL A 193 14.25 -7.77 -20.56
N HIS A 194 14.82 -8.26 -21.66
CA HIS A 194 16.10 -8.98 -21.65
C HIS A 194 17.24 -7.99 -21.87
N VAL A 195 18.14 -7.89 -20.90
CA VAL A 195 19.29 -6.98 -20.92
C VAL A 195 20.58 -7.79 -20.96
N ALA A 196 21.43 -7.54 -21.96
CA ALA A 196 22.77 -8.12 -22.06
C ALA A 196 23.83 -7.05 -21.82
N LEU A 197 24.93 -7.45 -21.15
CA LEU A 197 26.08 -6.58 -20.89
C LEU A 197 27.16 -6.82 -21.94
N ASP A 198 27.64 -5.76 -22.57
CA ASP A 198 28.79 -5.82 -23.47
C ASP A 198 30.10 -5.64 -22.66
N PRO A 199 31.15 -6.44 -22.94
CA PRO A 199 32.47 -6.26 -22.34
C PRO A 199 33.08 -4.85 -22.43
N ASP A 200 32.67 -4.03 -23.41
CA ASP A 200 33.25 -2.70 -23.70
C ASP A 200 32.48 -1.50 -23.06
N GLU A 201 31.66 -1.77 -22.03
CA GLU A 201 31.02 -0.78 -21.10
C GLU A 201 29.64 -0.18 -21.47
N ASP A 202 28.79 -0.89 -22.23
CA ASP A 202 27.37 -0.52 -22.32
C ASP A 202 26.44 -1.75 -22.26
N TYR A 203 25.13 -1.52 -22.12
CA TYR A 203 24.12 -2.58 -22.12
C TYR A 203 23.30 -2.56 -23.42
N THR A 204 22.80 -3.72 -23.82
CA THR A 204 21.86 -3.85 -24.94
C THR A 204 20.54 -4.46 -24.48
N ILE A 205 19.44 -3.96 -25.05
CA ILE A 205 18.11 -4.56 -24.86
C ILE A 205 17.90 -5.54 -26.01
N GLU A 206 18.00 -6.83 -25.72
CA GLU A 206 17.89 -7.89 -26.72
C GLU A 206 16.44 -8.21 -27.09
N GLY A 207 15.52 -8.00 -26.14
CA GLY A 207 14.11 -8.30 -26.32
C GLY A 207 13.22 -7.61 -25.31
N VAL A 208 12.00 -7.30 -25.74
CA VAL A 208 10.93 -6.78 -24.90
C VAL A 208 9.70 -7.66 -25.13
N VAL A 209 9.16 -8.19 -24.05
CA VAL A 209 7.86 -8.85 -24.03
C VAL A 209 6.90 -7.89 -23.36
N SER A 210 5.92 -7.40 -24.13
CA SER A 210 4.85 -6.56 -23.59
C SER A 210 4.01 -7.36 -22.62
N GLY A 211 3.70 -6.77 -21.48
CA GLY A 211 2.71 -7.30 -20.54
C GLY A 211 1.29 -7.15 -21.08
N ASP A 212 0.33 -7.68 -20.32
CA ASP A 212 -1.04 -7.81 -20.77
C ASP A 212 -1.79 -6.46 -20.79
N THR A 213 -2.61 -6.27 -21.81
CA THR A 213 -3.62 -5.20 -21.82
C THR A 213 -4.90 -5.64 -21.13
N VAL A 214 -5.77 -4.69 -20.77
CA VAL A 214 -7.11 -4.99 -20.25
C VAL A 214 -7.89 -5.90 -21.23
N SER A 215 -7.73 -5.71 -22.54
CA SER A 215 -8.35 -6.58 -23.55
C SER A 215 -7.84 -8.02 -23.50
N ASP A 216 -6.56 -8.22 -23.20
CA ASP A 216 -5.95 -9.55 -23.14
C ASP A 216 -6.46 -10.30 -21.92
N VAL A 217 -6.48 -9.63 -20.76
CA VAL A 217 -6.99 -10.27 -19.53
C VAL A 217 -8.49 -10.57 -19.62
N LEU A 218 -9.28 -9.66 -20.20
CA LEU A 218 -10.71 -9.91 -20.44
C LEU A 218 -10.97 -11.08 -21.40
N ARG A 219 -10.04 -11.36 -22.31
CA ARG A 219 -10.14 -12.53 -23.20
C ARG A 219 -10.06 -13.84 -22.44
N TYR A 220 -9.23 -13.93 -21.40
CA TYR A 220 -9.13 -15.14 -20.55
C TYR A 220 -10.48 -15.46 -19.90
N VAL A 221 -11.20 -14.43 -19.42
CA VAL A 221 -12.54 -14.56 -18.85
C VAL A 221 -13.67 -14.51 -19.91
N ARG A 222 -13.34 -14.85 -21.16
CA ARG A 222 -14.27 -15.04 -22.29
C ARG A 222 -15.03 -13.79 -22.76
N TYR A 223 -14.49 -12.60 -22.50
CA TYR A 223 -14.98 -11.38 -23.14
C TYR A 223 -14.25 -11.11 -24.45
N ASN A 224 -14.99 -10.53 -25.40
CA ASN A 224 -14.45 -10.09 -26.68
C ASN A 224 -14.50 -8.56 -26.75
N ARG A 225 -13.37 -7.95 -27.13
CA ARG A 225 -13.21 -6.49 -27.26
C ARG A 225 -14.26 -5.87 -28.18
N ASP A 226 -14.47 -6.42 -29.37
CA ASP A 226 -15.38 -5.85 -30.37
C ASP A 226 -16.83 -5.90 -29.88
N ASP A 227 -17.22 -6.99 -29.21
CA ASP A 227 -18.54 -7.13 -28.59
C ASP A 227 -18.77 -6.10 -27.47
N LEU A 228 -17.76 -5.88 -26.63
CA LEU A 228 -17.78 -4.89 -25.55
C LEU A 228 -17.93 -3.47 -26.10
N VAL A 229 -17.09 -3.09 -27.07
CA VAL A 229 -17.16 -1.78 -27.74
C VAL A 229 -18.52 -1.59 -28.41
N ALA A 230 -19.04 -2.61 -29.10
CA ALA A 230 -20.35 -2.54 -29.73
C ALA A 230 -21.50 -2.35 -28.72
N ARG A 231 -21.40 -2.96 -27.53
CA ARG A 231 -22.38 -2.76 -26.44
C ARG A 231 -22.36 -1.33 -25.92
N VAL A 232 -21.17 -0.78 -25.64
CA VAL A 232 -21.04 0.62 -25.17
C VAL A 232 -21.54 1.59 -26.23
N ARG A 233 -21.22 1.35 -27.52
CA ARG A 233 -21.72 2.16 -28.64
C ARG A 233 -23.25 2.20 -28.70
N ARG A 234 -23.92 1.04 -28.61
CA ARG A 234 -25.40 0.98 -28.57
C ARG A 234 -25.99 1.74 -27.37
N SER A 235 -25.33 1.64 -26.20
CA SER A 235 -25.75 2.38 -25.00
C SER A 235 -25.61 3.90 -25.18
N ALA A 236 -24.48 4.35 -25.74
CA ALA A 236 -24.22 5.75 -26.04
C ALA A 236 -25.20 6.33 -27.07
N GLU A 237 -25.54 5.59 -28.13
CA GLU A 237 -26.57 5.98 -29.10
C GLU A 237 -27.94 6.14 -28.45
N THR A 238 -28.30 5.24 -27.53
CA THR A 238 -29.56 5.31 -26.78
C THR A 238 -29.59 6.54 -25.89
N ALA A 239 -28.49 6.85 -25.19
CA ALA A 239 -28.37 8.03 -24.35
C ALA A 239 -28.41 9.35 -25.17
N LEU A 240 -27.79 9.36 -26.34
CA LEU A 240 -27.80 10.49 -27.28
C LEU A 240 -29.22 10.77 -27.79
N ARG A 241 -29.98 9.74 -28.20
CA ARG A 241 -31.40 9.88 -28.62
C ARG A 241 -32.27 10.40 -27.49
N ALA A 242 -32.00 9.98 -26.26
CA ALA A 242 -32.68 10.44 -25.05
C ALA A 242 -32.20 11.83 -24.58
N LYS A 243 -31.28 12.49 -25.31
CA LYS A 243 -30.68 13.79 -24.95
C LYS A 243 -30.05 13.82 -23.55
N ARG A 244 -29.56 12.68 -23.06
CA ARG A 244 -28.83 12.57 -21.78
C ARG A 244 -27.35 12.91 -21.90
N ILE A 245 -26.80 12.79 -23.11
CA ILE A 245 -25.43 13.17 -23.47
C ILE A 245 -25.45 13.86 -24.84
N THR A 246 -24.40 14.63 -25.11
CA THR A 246 -24.11 15.27 -26.39
C THR A 246 -23.36 14.33 -27.33
N LEU A 247 -23.25 14.73 -28.60
CA LEU A 247 -22.47 13.98 -29.59
C LEU A 247 -20.97 13.97 -29.24
N GLU A 248 -20.46 15.06 -28.69
CA GLU A 248 -19.06 15.18 -28.27
C GLU A 248 -18.76 14.26 -27.08
N GLU A 249 -19.59 14.27 -26.04
CA GLU A 249 -19.47 13.36 -24.89
C GLU A 249 -19.56 11.89 -25.31
N SER A 250 -20.44 11.55 -26.27
CA SER A 250 -20.53 10.19 -26.81
C SER A 250 -19.24 9.74 -27.49
N ARG A 251 -18.61 10.61 -28.29
CA ARG A 251 -17.32 10.32 -28.93
C ARG A 251 -16.20 10.19 -27.90
N MET A 252 -16.17 11.09 -26.93
CA MET A 252 -15.19 11.04 -25.84
C MET A 252 -15.31 9.75 -25.03
N LEU A 253 -16.53 9.36 -24.67
CA LEU A 253 -16.80 8.11 -23.94
C LEU A 253 -16.28 6.88 -24.70
N LEU A 254 -16.60 6.78 -26.00
CA LEU A 254 -16.15 5.65 -26.82
C LEU A 254 -14.63 5.61 -26.94
N ARG A 255 -14.01 6.77 -27.19
CA ARG A 255 -12.55 6.88 -27.26
C ARG A 255 -11.90 6.44 -25.96
N ARG A 256 -12.34 6.96 -24.82
CA ARG A 256 -11.80 6.60 -23.49
C ARG A 256 -12.00 5.12 -23.18
N TYR A 257 -13.13 4.55 -23.57
CA TYR A 257 -13.40 3.13 -23.39
C TYR A 257 -12.46 2.25 -24.23
N GLU A 258 -12.24 2.59 -25.50
CA GLU A 258 -11.31 1.89 -26.38
C GLU A 258 -9.85 2.05 -25.94
N GLU A 259 -9.46 3.24 -25.46
CA GLU A 259 -8.16 3.52 -24.85
C GLU A 259 -7.96 2.65 -23.61
N GLY A 260 -8.92 2.65 -22.67
CA GLY A 260 -8.84 1.83 -21.46
C GLY A 260 -8.77 0.32 -21.74
N LEU A 261 -9.49 -0.17 -22.74
CA LEU A 261 -9.36 -1.57 -23.18
C LEU A 261 -8.00 -1.90 -23.78
N SER A 262 -7.32 -0.94 -24.39
CA SER A 262 -5.99 -1.12 -24.99
C SER A 262 -4.85 -0.81 -24.03
N GLY A 263 -5.18 -0.23 -22.87
CA GLY A 263 -4.23 0.14 -21.84
C GLY A 263 -3.67 -1.09 -21.13
N TYR A 264 -2.49 -0.89 -20.55
CA TYR A 264 -1.85 -1.85 -19.66
C TYR A 264 -2.72 -2.07 -18.40
N THR A 265 -2.64 -3.24 -17.78
CA THR A 265 -3.52 -3.55 -16.62
C THR A 265 -3.15 -2.78 -15.36
N TYR A 266 -1.93 -2.26 -15.27
CA TYR A 266 -1.42 -1.53 -14.12
C TYR A 266 -1.72 -0.02 -14.21
N LEU A 267 -1.58 0.68 -13.09
CA LEU A 267 -1.97 2.09 -13.00
C LEU A 267 -0.97 3.01 -13.72
N GLU A 268 -1.47 4.13 -14.23
CA GLU A 268 -0.65 5.21 -14.77
C GLU A 268 -0.43 6.28 -13.68
N GLN A 269 0.72 6.96 -13.71
CA GLN A 269 0.92 8.18 -12.93
C GLN A 269 0.32 9.36 -13.72
N ASP A 270 -0.58 10.11 -13.09
CA ASP A 270 -1.16 11.35 -13.66
C ASP A 270 -0.14 12.49 -13.79
#